data_AF-A0A924AB29-F1
#
_entry.id   AF-A0A924AB29-F1
#
_cell.length_a   1.000
_cell.length_b   1.000
_cell.length_c   1.000
_cell.angle_alpha   90.00
_cell.angle_beta   90.00
_cell.angle_gamma   90.00
#
_symmetry.space_group_name_H-M   'P 1'
#
loop_
_entity.id
_entity.type
_entity.pdbx_description
1 polymer ?
#
loop_
_entity_poly.entity_id
_entity_poly.type
_entity_poly.pdbx_seq_one_letter_code
_entity_poly.pdbx_strand_id
1 'polypeptide(L)' 'MKTETEIICLSDKKLEAAEVLLKNDLVDDAYYLAGYSLELLLKAKICKSLLIPDFFDFENS' A
#
# COMPACT_ATOMS: atom_id res chain seq x y z
N MET A 1 0.04 9.85 -5.37
CA MET A 1 0.91 9.46 -4.23
C MET A 1 2.30 9.93 -4.62
N LYS A 2 3.00 10.63 -3.74
CA LYS A 2 4.17 11.44 -4.10
C LYS A 2 5.43 11.06 -3.33
N THR A 3 5.32 10.35 -2.22
CA THR A 3 6.49 10.00 -1.38
C THR A 3 6.34 8.62 -0.73
N GLU A 4 7.46 7.97 -0.40
CA GLU A 4 7.54 6.74 0.41
C GLU A 4 6.58 6.79 1.62
N THR A 5 6.59 7.91 2.35
CA THR A 5 5.76 8.10 3.55
C THR A 5 4.26 8.06 3.23
N GLU A 6 3.82 8.64 2.12
CA GLU A 6 2.42 8.58 1.70
C GLU A 6 2.02 7.15 1.31
N ILE A 7 2.94 6.37 0.72
CA ILE A 7 2.72 4.96 0.38
C ILE A 7 2.51 4.13 1.64
N ILE A 8 3.38 4.33 2.64
CA ILE A 8 3.28 3.64 3.92
C ILE A 8 1.96 3.98 4.62
N CYS A 9 1.62 5.27 4.70
CA CYS A 9 0.36 5.72 5.30
C CYS A 9 -0.88 5.14 4.59
N LEU A 10 -0.84 5.01 3.25
CA LEU A 10 -1.91 4.34 2.52
C LEU A 10 -1.96 2.84 2.86
N SER A 11 -0.81 2.17 2.92
CA SER A 11 -0.72 0.76 3.28
C SER A 11 -1.33 0.49 4.65
N ASP A 12 -0.98 1.28 5.66
CA ASP A 12 -1.50 1.13 7.03
C ASP A 12 -3.02 1.24 7.04
N LYS A 13 -3.59 2.23 6.34
CA LYS A 13 -5.05 2.38 6.21
C LYS A 13 -5.72 1.19 5.51
N LYS A 14 -5.04 0.54 4.56
CA LYS A 14 -5.57 -0.65 3.87
C LYS A 14 -5.53 -1.87 4.77
N LEU A 15 -4.50 -2.01 5.59
CA LEU A 15 -4.42 -3.07 6.59
C LEU A 15 -5.49 -2.90 7.67
N GLU A 16 -5.70 -1.69 8.20
CA GLU A 16 -6.79 -1.38 9.15
C GLU A 16 -8.15 -1.75 8.56
N ALA A 17 -8.41 -1.40 7.29
CA ALA A 17 -9.65 -1.79 6.62
C ALA A 17 -9.77 -3.31 6.43
N ALA A 18 -8.69 -4.01 6.09
CA ALA A 18 -8.68 -5.47 5.99
C ALA A 18 -9.04 -6.14 7.32
N GLU A 19 -8.54 -5.63 8.44
CA GLU A 19 -8.90 -6.13 9.78
C GLU A 19 -10.39 -5.93 10.10
N VAL A 20 -10.97 -4.79 9.70
CA VAL A 20 -12.41 -4.53 9.87
C VAL A 20 -13.23 -5.51 9.04
N LEU A 21 -12.86 -5.73 7.78
CA LEU A 21 -13.56 -6.67 6.89
C LEU A 21 -13.49 -8.11 7.42
N LEU A 22 -12.32 -8.53 7.89
CA LEU A 22 -12.12 -9.86 8.47
C LEU A 22 -13.00 -10.07 9.71
N LYS A 23 -13.13 -9.05 10.57
CA LYS A 23 -14.02 -9.08 11.74
C LYS A 23 -15.51 -9.17 11.39
N ASN A 24 -15.89 -8.87 10.16
CA ASN A 24 -17.26 -8.92 9.63
C ASN A 24 -17.48 -10.10 8.67
N ASP A 25 -16.62 -11.12 8.70
CA ASP A 25 -16.68 -12.32 7.84
C ASP A 25 -16.59 -12.03 6.32
N LEU A 26 -16.11 -10.84 5.93
CA LEU A 26 -15.86 -10.46 4.53
C LEU A 26 -14.43 -10.86 4.13
N VAL A 27 -14.18 -12.17 4.07
CA VAL A 27 -12.82 -12.75 3.97
C VAL A 27 -12.14 -12.42 2.63
N ASP A 28 -12.86 -12.48 1.52
CA ASP A 28 -12.27 -12.23 0.19
C ASP A 28 -11.75 -10.79 0.06
N ASP A 29 -12.57 -9.81 0.49
CA ASP A 29 -12.19 -8.39 0.48
C ASP A 29 -11.08 -8.11 1.50
N ALA A 30 -11.12 -8.75 2.67
CA ALA A 30 -10.07 -8.64 3.67
C ALA A 30 -8.73 -9.15 3.13
N TYR A 31 -8.73 -10.31 2.47
CA TYR A 31 -7.54 -10.90 1.86
C TYR A 31 -6.97 -9.99 0.75
N TYR A 32 -7.85 -9.47 -0.11
CA TYR A 32 -7.44 -8.53 -1.16
C TYR A 32 -6.78 -7.27 -0.57
N LEU A 33 -7.41 -6.63 0.42
CA LEU A 33 -6.86 -5.41 1.02
C LEU A 33 -5.56 -5.65 1.79
N ALA A 34 -5.43 -6.80 2.46
CA ALA A 34 -4.18 -7.20 3.11
C ALA A 34 -3.06 -7.41 2.08
N GLY A 35 -3.35 -8.09 0.97
CA GLY A 35 -2.39 -8.25 -0.14
C GLY A 35 -1.98 -6.91 -0.75
N TYR A 36 -2.94 -6.00 -0.93
CA TYR A 36 -2.66 -4.66 -1.45
C TYR A 36 -1.80 -3.81 -0.49
N SER A 37 -2.04 -3.91 0.82
CA SER A 37 -1.16 -3.30 1.83
C SER A 37 0.29 -3.79 1.71
N LEU A 38 0.50 -5.10 1.52
CA LEU A 38 1.82 -5.67 1.31
C LEU A 38 2.49 -5.15 0.02
N GLU A 39 1.74 -5.08 -1.08
CA GLU A 39 2.22 -4.53 -2.35
C GLU A 39 2.72 -3.08 -2.18
N LEU A 40 1.95 -2.25 -1.48
CA LEU A 40 2.31 -0.86 -1.19
C LEU A 40 3.60 -0.77 -0.37
N LEU A 41 3.78 -1.60 0.65
CA LEU A 41 5.02 -1.60 1.45
C LEU A 41 6.23 -2.04 0.63
N LEU A 42 6.06 -3.02 -0.25
CA LEU A 42 7.11 -3.43 -1.18
C LEU A 42 7.48 -2.29 -2.12
N LYS A 43 6.49 -1.60 -2.68
CA LYS A 43 6.70 -0.39 -3.49
C LYS A 43 7.47 0.68 -2.72
N ALA A 44 7.05 1.00 -1.50
CA ALA A 44 7.73 1.97 -0.64
C ALA A 44 9.20 1.59 -0.38
N LYS A 45 9.45 0.31 -0.10
CA LYS A 45 10.81 -0.22 0.10
C LYS A 45 11.67 -0.08 -1.15
N ILE A 46 11.12 -0.33 -2.34
CA ILE A 46 11.81 -0.16 -3.62
C ILE A 46 12.12 1.33 -3.84
N CYS A 47 11.14 2.21 -3.68
CA CYS A 47 11.31 3.66 -3.81
C CYS A 47 12.45 4.18 -2.91
N LYS A 48 12.43 3.78 -1.63
CA LYS A 48 13.48 4.09 -0.66
C LYS A 48 14.86 3.62 -1.11
N SER A 49 14.94 2.37 -1.60
CA SER A 49 16.22 1.75 -1.98
C SER A 49 16.82 2.39 -3.22
N LEU A 50 15.98 2.89 -4.14
CA LEU A 50 16.39 3.55 -5.37
C LEU A 50 16.49 5.08 -5.24
N LEU A 51 16.17 5.65 -4.06
CA LEU A 51 16.12 7.10 -3.82
C LEU A 51 15.19 7.85 -4.79
N ILE A 52 14.07 7.22 -5.15
CA ILE A 52 13.04 7.82 -6.02
C ILE A 52 11.77 8.12 -5.21
N PRO A 53 11.03 9.20 -5.54
CA PRO A 53 9.84 9.60 -4.81
C PRO A 53 8.64 8.66 -5.03
N ASP A 54 8.39 8.23 -6.27
CA ASP A 54 7.36 7.24 -6.61
C ASP A 54 7.77 6.47 -7.88
N PHE A 55 7.75 5.13 -7.81
CA PHE A 55 8.09 4.22 -8.91
C PHE A 55 7.07 4.22 -10.07
N PHE A 56 5.85 4.71 -9.86
CA PHE A 56 4.76 4.74 -10.84
C PHE A 56 4.30 6.16 -11.20
N ASP A 57 5.08 7.19 -10.86
CA ASP A 57 4.85 8.53 -11.36
C ASP A 57 5.37 8.66 -12.79
N PHE A 58 4.54 8.22 -13.75
CA PHE A 58 4.83 8.25 -15.18
C PHE A 58 4.57 9.62 -15.82
N GLU A 59 4.06 10.61 -15.06
CA GLU A 59 3.72 11.94 -15.59
C GLU A 59 4.92 12.91 -15.66
N ASN A 60 6.12 12.50 -15.21
CA ASN A 60 7.36 13.29 -15.33
C ASN A 60 8.16 13.01 -16.62
N SER A 61 7.49 12.66 -17.73
CA SER A 61 8.14 12.46 -19.03
C SER A 61 8.43 13.78 -19.75
#